data_AF-A0A918DZI7-F1
#
_entry.id   AF-A0A918DZI7-F1
#
_cell.length_a   1.000
_cell.length_b   1.000
_cell.length_c   1.000
_cell.angle_alpha   90.00
_cell.angle_beta   90.00
_cell.angle_gamma   90.00
#
_symmetry.space_group_name_H-M   'P 1'
#
loop_
_entity.id
_entity.type
_entity.pdbx_description
1 polymer ?
#
loop_
_entity_poly.entity_id
_entity_poly.type
_entity_poly.pdbx_seq_one_letter_code
_entity_poly.pdbx_strand_id
1 'polypeptide(L)'
;MSFTLSHTGPDWPCQVKAPGTRDWERTATRWLRELLPARYSGYATITRHHSVLARHALLQVQYEIRALRVGMQTARSELRAMGTSDTVIENTIRLYAIELEQLNHIARGVRLVTDALLDGNSARRPRSAAQPAQAARPAQAVQPVRPAQPLRAVRPVQAVR
;
A
#
# COMPACT_ATOMS: atom_id res chain seq x y z
N MET A 1 -30.65 -10.09 -14.74
CA MET A 1 -30.37 -8.68 -15.10
C MET A 1 -28.91 -8.42 -14.81
N SER A 2 -28.06 -8.49 -15.84
CA SER A 2 -26.60 -8.39 -15.74
C SER A 2 -26.20 -6.91 -15.71
N PHE A 3 -25.55 -6.45 -14.65
CA PHE A 3 -24.96 -5.11 -14.59
C PHE A 3 -23.50 -5.17 -15.07
N THR A 4 -23.31 -5.08 -16.39
CA THR A 4 -22.01 -4.75 -16.98
C THR A 4 -21.88 -3.24 -17.10
N LEU A 5 -21.60 -2.57 -15.99
CA LEU A 5 -21.15 -1.17 -15.99
C LEU A 5 -19.93 -1.07 -15.09
N SER A 6 -18.79 -1.53 -15.61
CA SER A 6 -17.48 -1.25 -15.01
C SER A 6 -17.12 0.21 -15.24
N HIS A 7 -17.87 1.14 -14.66
CA HIS A 7 -17.52 2.56 -14.68
C HIS A 7 -16.42 2.78 -13.65
N THR A 8 -15.19 2.62 -14.09
CA THR A 8 -14.01 3.03 -13.35
C THR A 8 -14.12 4.54 -13.10
N GLY A 9 -14.35 4.93 -11.84
CA GLY A 9 -14.53 6.33 -11.45
C GLY A 9 -13.30 7.20 -11.75
N PRO A 10 -13.36 8.53 -11.53
CA PRO A 10 -12.34 9.48 -11.95
C PRO A 10 -10.95 9.22 -11.34
N ASP A 11 -10.88 8.54 -10.19
CA ASP A 11 -9.61 8.19 -9.53
C ASP A 11 -9.03 6.84 -9.96
N TRP A 12 -9.67 6.14 -10.91
CA TRP A 12 -9.15 4.86 -11.39
C TRP A 12 -7.96 5.09 -12.36
N PRO A 13 -6.82 4.41 -12.16
CA PRO A 13 -5.64 4.61 -12.99
C PRO A 13 -5.87 4.11 -14.42
N CYS A 14 -5.56 4.93 -15.41
CA CYS A 14 -5.76 4.62 -16.84
C CYS A 14 -4.90 3.44 -17.33
N GLN A 15 -3.80 3.14 -16.65
CA GLN A 15 -2.92 2.00 -16.92
C GLN A 15 -3.51 0.66 -16.47
N VAL A 16 -4.57 0.67 -15.64
CA VAL A 16 -5.18 -0.53 -15.08
C VAL A 16 -6.51 -0.79 -15.76
N LYS A 17 -6.66 -1.98 -16.34
CA LYS A 17 -7.95 -2.39 -16.92
C LYS A 17 -9.04 -2.46 -15.85
N ALA A 18 -10.28 -2.28 -16.28
CA ALA A 18 -11.43 -2.37 -15.39
C ALA A 18 -11.49 -3.71 -14.62
N PRO A 19 -11.89 -3.72 -13.34
CA PRO A 19 -12.01 -4.93 -12.54
C PRO A 19 -12.86 -6.01 -13.22
N GLY A 20 -12.43 -7.27 -13.10
CA GLY A 20 -13.12 -8.42 -13.67
C GLY A 20 -12.86 -8.66 -15.17
N THR A 21 -12.23 -7.74 -15.89
CA THR A 21 -11.88 -7.93 -17.31
C THR A 21 -10.66 -8.82 -17.50
N ARG A 22 -10.48 -9.42 -18.69
CA ARG A 22 -9.32 -10.28 -18.94
C ARG A 22 -8.00 -9.52 -18.72
N ASP A 23 -7.11 -10.14 -17.94
CA ASP A 23 -5.79 -9.63 -17.54
C ASP A 23 -5.79 -8.40 -16.62
N TRP A 24 -6.93 -8.01 -16.03
CA TRP A 24 -6.99 -6.81 -15.18
C TRP A 24 -6.03 -6.88 -13.97
N GLU A 25 -5.93 -8.05 -13.34
CA GLU A 25 -4.98 -8.31 -12.23
C GLU A 25 -3.52 -8.14 -12.67
N ARG A 26 -3.19 -8.56 -13.90
CA ARG A 26 -1.84 -8.40 -14.45
C ARG A 26 -1.50 -6.93 -14.67
N THR A 27 -2.44 -6.13 -15.19
CA THR A 27 -2.23 -4.69 -15.35
C THR A 27 -2.19 -3.95 -14.01
N ALA A 28 -3.01 -4.35 -13.04
CA ALA A 28 -3.02 -3.80 -11.69
C ALA A 28 -1.68 -4.05 -10.96
N THR A 29 -1.22 -5.30 -10.97
CA THR A 29 0.05 -5.67 -10.32
C THR A 29 1.26 -5.04 -10.99
N ARG A 30 1.24 -4.85 -12.32
CA ARG A 30 2.27 -4.08 -13.04
C ARG A 30 2.28 -2.62 -12.56
N TRP A 31 1.14 -1.95 -12.60
CA TRP A 31 1.03 -0.55 -12.18
C TRP A 31 1.45 -0.34 -10.73
N LEU A 32 1.03 -1.21 -9.80
CA LEU A 32 1.47 -1.14 -8.40
C LEU A 32 2.98 -1.31 -8.23
N ARG A 33 3.66 -2.07 -9.09
CA ARG A 33 5.14 -2.21 -9.06
C ARG A 33 5.85 -0.98 -9.59
N GLU A 34 5.25 -0.27 -10.54
CA GLU A 34 5.80 0.99 -11.07
C GLU A 34 5.86 2.08 -9.98
N LEU A 35 5.01 1.98 -8.94
CA LEU A 35 5.01 2.88 -7.77
C LEU A 35 6.09 2.55 -6.72
N LEU A 36 6.85 1.47 -6.89
CA LEU A 36 7.83 1.02 -5.90
C LEU A 36 9.26 1.30 -6.35
N PRO A 37 10.17 1.65 -5.42
CA PRO A 37 11.60 1.68 -5.69
C PRO A 37 12.09 0.36 -6.30
N ALA A 38 12.97 0.44 -7.30
CA ALA A 38 13.47 -0.73 -8.06
C ALA A 38 14.09 -1.83 -7.18
N ARG A 39 14.66 -1.46 -6.02
CA ARG A 39 15.21 -2.38 -5.02
C ARG A 39 14.21 -3.43 -4.53
N TYR A 40 12.89 -3.19 -4.65
CA TYR A 40 11.87 -4.15 -4.22
C TYR A 40 11.56 -5.25 -5.24
N SER A 41 12.06 -5.14 -6.48
CA SER A 41 11.77 -6.07 -7.58
C SER A 41 12.24 -7.51 -7.32
N GLY A 42 13.32 -7.69 -6.54
CA GLY A 42 13.88 -9.01 -6.21
C GLY A 42 13.17 -9.75 -5.08
N TYR A 43 12.27 -9.11 -4.33
CA TYR A 43 11.63 -9.74 -3.18
C TYR A 43 10.42 -10.57 -3.60
N ALA A 44 10.56 -11.90 -3.51
CA ALA A 44 9.52 -12.87 -3.84
C ALA A 44 8.18 -12.60 -3.13
N THR A 45 8.22 -12.08 -1.89
CA THR A 45 7.03 -11.75 -1.11
C THR A 45 6.19 -10.65 -1.77
N ILE A 46 6.84 -9.61 -2.29
CA ILE A 46 6.18 -8.51 -3.01
C ILE A 46 5.71 -8.98 -4.38
N THR A 47 6.50 -9.82 -5.07
CA THR A 47 6.18 -10.24 -6.43
C THR A 47 5.07 -11.31 -6.50
N ARG A 48 4.92 -12.15 -5.47
CA ARG A 48 3.95 -13.26 -5.43
C ARG A 48 2.63 -12.93 -4.73
N HIS A 49 2.60 -11.95 -3.84
CA HIS A 49 1.40 -11.64 -3.06
C HIS A 49 0.86 -10.24 -3.36
N HIS A 50 -0.23 -10.19 -4.14
CA HIS A 50 -0.91 -8.95 -4.53
C HIS A 50 -1.34 -8.08 -3.33
N SER A 51 -1.79 -8.68 -2.22
CA SER A 51 -2.15 -7.94 -1.00
C SER A 51 -0.94 -7.26 -0.33
N VAL A 52 0.22 -7.92 -0.31
CA VAL A 52 1.46 -7.36 0.21
C VAL A 52 1.98 -6.26 -0.70
N LEU A 53 1.95 -6.48 -2.02
CA LEU A 53 2.30 -5.48 -3.03
C LEU A 53 1.46 -4.20 -2.87
N ALA A 54 0.13 -4.35 -2.81
CA ALA A 54 -0.80 -3.24 -2.68
C ALA A 54 -0.59 -2.46 -1.36
N ARG A 55 -0.43 -3.17 -0.23
CA ARG A 55 -0.10 -2.56 1.06
C ARG A 55 1.20 -1.75 0.98
N HIS A 56 2.23 -2.29 0.32
CA HIS A 56 3.52 -1.63 0.23
C HIS A 56 3.50 -0.41 -0.70
N ALA A 57 2.81 -0.49 -1.84
CA ALA A 57 2.60 0.63 -2.74
C ALA A 57 1.89 1.79 -2.03
N LEU A 58 0.84 1.51 -1.26
CA LEU A 58 0.17 2.54 -0.47
C LEU A 58 1.10 3.17 0.57
N LEU A 59 1.91 2.37 1.26
CA LEU A 59 2.89 2.87 2.23
C LEU A 59 3.91 3.80 1.57
N GLN A 60 4.42 3.42 0.40
CA GLN A 60 5.40 4.18 -0.37
C GLN A 60 4.83 5.54 -0.80
N VAL A 61 3.65 5.56 -1.43
CA VAL A 61 3.00 6.81 -1.86
C VAL A 61 2.72 7.72 -0.65
N GLN A 62 2.27 7.17 0.47
CA GLN A 62 2.04 7.94 1.69
C GLN A 62 3.33 8.49 2.30
N TYR A 63 4.45 7.79 2.16
CA TYR A 63 5.76 8.29 2.56
C TYR A 63 6.18 9.49 1.71
N GLU A 64 6.03 9.40 0.38
CA GLU A 64 6.37 10.50 -0.53
C GLU A 64 5.52 11.75 -0.29
N ILE A 65 4.21 11.58 -0.08
CA ILE A 65 3.29 12.67 0.31
C ILE A 65 3.79 13.40 1.57
N ARG A 66 4.20 12.64 2.60
CA ARG A 66 4.73 13.24 3.84
C ARG A 66 6.06 13.96 3.58
N ALA A 67 6.95 13.36 2.80
CA ALA A 67 8.24 13.95 2.48
C ALA A 67 8.09 15.28 1.73
N LEU A 68 7.22 15.34 0.72
CA LEU A 68 6.97 16.58 -0.03
C LEU A 68 6.35 17.68 0.83
N ARG A 69 5.43 17.35 1.75
CA ARG A 69 4.87 18.33 2.69
C ARG A 69 5.95 18.97 3.57
N VAL A 70 6.87 18.15 4.09
CA VAL A 70 8.02 18.66 4.85
C VAL A 70 8.91 19.51 3.94
N GLY A 71 9.27 19.00 2.77
CA GLY A 71 10.11 19.72 1.80
C GLY A 71 9.52 21.07 1.39
N MET A 72 8.20 21.17 1.20
CA MET A 72 7.54 22.45 0.91
C MET A 72 7.65 23.45 2.06
N GLN A 73 7.52 22.97 3.31
CA GLN A 73 7.59 23.81 4.49
C GLN A 73 9.01 24.35 4.73
N THR A 74 10.04 23.56 4.38
CA THR A 74 11.45 23.88 4.66
C THR A 74 12.20 24.44 3.46
N ALA A 75 11.68 24.27 2.24
CA ALA A 75 12.37 24.60 0.98
C ALA A 75 12.95 26.01 0.98
N ARG A 76 12.19 27.04 1.38
CA ARG A 76 12.68 28.42 1.34
C ARG A 76 13.91 28.62 2.23
N SER A 77 13.89 28.10 3.45
CA SER A 77 15.02 28.26 4.38
C SER A 77 16.22 27.41 3.97
N GLU A 78 15.99 26.14 3.63
CA GLU A 78 17.06 25.19 3.31
C GLU A 78 17.76 25.55 1.99
N LEU A 79 16.99 25.88 0.95
CA LEU A 79 17.55 26.24 -0.35
C LEU A 79 18.28 27.58 -0.31
N ARG A 80 17.79 28.58 0.46
CA ARG A 80 18.53 29.84 0.68
C ARG A 80 19.85 29.61 1.41
N ALA A 81 19.86 28.75 2.43
CA ALA A 81 21.08 28.39 3.15
C ALA A 81 22.13 27.73 2.23
N MET A 82 21.69 27.06 1.15
CA MET A 82 22.54 26.50 0.10
C MET A 82 22.94 27.51 -1.00
N GLY A 83 22.55 28.79 -0.89
CA GLY A 83 22.87 29.82 -1.89
C GLY A 83 22.02 29.75 -3.18
N THR A 84 20.88 29.05 -3.13
CA THR A 84 19.97 28.93 -4.28
C THR A 84 19.25 30.25 -4.55
N SER A 85 19.07 30.62 -5.82
CA SER A 85 18.34 31.85 -6.19
C SER A 85 16.84 31.75 -5.90
N ASP A 86 16.21 32.88 -5.56
CA ASP A 86 14.77 32.92 -5.23
C ASP A 86 13.89 32.37 -6.36
N THR A 87 14.24 32.62 -7.64
CA THR A 87 13.51 32.06 -8.78
C THR A 87 13.51 30.53 -8.78
N VAL A 88 14.67 29.90 -8.49
CA VAL A 88 14.77 28.43 -8.42
C VAL A 88 13.99 27.90 -7.22
N ILE A 89 14.04 28.59 -6.09
CA ILE A 89 13.29 28.23 -4.88
C ILE A 89 11.78 28.19 -5.15
N GLU A 90 11.23 29.26 -5.74
CA GLU A 90 9.79 29.31 -6.06
C GLU A 90 9.40 28.27 -7.12
N ASN A 91 10.30 27.97 -8.06
CA ASN A 91 10.09 26.87 -9.02
C ASN A 91 10.06 25.50 -8.32
N THR A 92 10.96 25.24 -7.36
CA THR A 92 10.98 23.99 -6.59
C THR A 92 9.72 23.83 -5.74
N ILE A 93 9.24 24.89 -5.11
CA ILE A 93 8.00 24.85 -4.32
C ILE A 93 6.79 24.54 -5.21
N ARG A 94 6.72 25.15 -6.40
CA ARG A 94 5.68 24.83 -7.40
C ARG A 94 5.76 23.38 -7.87
N LEU A 95 6.96 22.87 -8.13
CA LEU A 95 7.18 21.46 -8.46
C LEU A 95 6.62 20.54 -7.37
N TYR A 96 6.96 20.80 -6.10
CA TYR A 96 6.45 19.98 -4.99
C TYR A 96 4.93 20.06 -4.83
N ALA A 97 4.32 21.22 -5.07
CA ALA A 97 2.87 21.38 -5.02
C ALA A 97 2.17 20.52 -6.09
N ILE A 98 2.66 20.58 -7.33
CA ILE A 98 2.15 19.76 -8.46
C ILE A 98 2.30 18.27 -8.13
N GLU A 99 3.47 17.86 -7.67
CA GLU A 99 3.75 16.46 -7.35
C GLU A 99 2.87 15.96 -6.19
N LEU A 100 2.62 16.80 -5.19
CA LEU A 100 1.73 16.48 -4.07
C LEU A 100 0.30 16.22 -4.55
N GLU A 101 -0.23 17.03 -5.48
CA GLU A 101 -1.55 16.80 -6.08
C GLU A 101 -1.60 15.46 -6.82
N GLN A 102 -0.57 15.16 -7.63
CA GLN A 102 -0.47 13.90 -8.37
C GLN A 102 -0.40 12.70 -7.44
N LEU A 103 0.44 12.73 -6.41
CA LEU A 103 0.55 11.64 -5.43
C LEU A 103 -0.73 11.43 -4.64
N ASN A 104 -1.50 12.48 -4.35
CA ASN A 104 -2.81 12.32 -3.72
C ASN A 104 -3.81 11.61 -4.63
N HIS A 105 -3.80 11.91 -5.93
CA HIS A 105 -4.61 11.18 -6.91
C HIS A 105 -4.17 9.72 -7.05
N ILE A 106 -2.86 9.48 -7.16
CA ILE A 106 -2.29 8.11 -7.15
C ILE A 106 -2.71 7.36 -5.88
N ALA A 107 -2.65 7.99 -4.70
CA ALA A 107 -3.04 7.36 -3.44
C ALA A 107 -4.51 6.91 -3.43
N ARG A 108 -5.42 7.68 -4.05
CA ARG A 108 -6.83 7.29 -4.21
C ARG A 108 -6.95 6.11 -5.19
N GLY A 109 -6.26 6.15 -6.32
CA GLY A 109 -6.21 5.04 -7.27
C GLY A 109 -5.66 3.75 -6.65
N VAL A 110 -4.62 3.84 -5.81
CA VAL A 110 -4.05 2.68 -5.12
C VAL A 110 -5.08 2.03 -4.21
N ARG A 111 -5.87 2.82 -3.47
CA ARG A 111 -6.94 2.30 -2.61
C ARG A 111 -8.00 1.58 -3.44
N LEU A 112 -8.50 2.20 -4.51
CA LEU A 112 -9.50 1.59 -5.39
C LEU A 112 -9.03 0.27 -6.00
N VAL A 113 -7.78 0.22 -6.49
CA VAL A 113 -7.19 -1.00 -7.05
C VAL A 113 -6.99 -2.06 -5.96
N THR A 114 -6.60 -1.65 -4.74
CA THR A 114 -6.44 -2.55 -3.60
C THR A 114 -7.76 -3.20 -3.25
N ASP A 115 -8.82 -2.40 -3.09
CA ASP A 115 -10.15 -2.89 -2.73
C ASP A 115 -10.66 -3.89 -3.80
N ALA A 116 -10.54 -3.54 -5.09
CA ALA A 116 -10.91 -4.43 -6.18
C ALA A 116 -10.13 -5.76 -6.17
N LEU A 117 -8.82 -5.74 -5.85
CA LEU A 117 -7.97 -6.93 -5.76
C LEU A 117 -8.35 -7.83 -4.58
N LEU A 118 -8.82 -7.26 -3.47
CA LEU A 118 -9.26 -8.00 -2.29
C LEU A 118 -10.67 -8.57 -2.47
N ASP A 119 -11.57 -7.82 -3.10
CA ASP A 119 -12.94 -8.26 -3.40
C ASP A 119 -12.95 -9.39 -4.43
N GLY A 120 -12.18 -9.24 -5.52
CA GLY A 120 -12.05 -10.29 -6.54
C GLY A 120 -11.45 -11.59 -6.02
N ASN A 121 -10.51 -11.51 -5.06
CA ASN A 121 -9.93 -12.68 -4.42
C ASN A 121 -10.91 -13.39 -3.48
N SER A 122 -11.76 -12.62 -2.79
CA SER A 122 -12.83 -13.15 -1.94
C SER A 122 -13.88 -13.91 -2.76
N ALA A 123 -14.23 -13.41 -3.95
CA ALA A 123 -15.13 -14.10 -4.88
C ALA A 123 -14.51 -15.36 -5.51
N ARG A 124 -13.19 -15.39 -5.73
CA ARG A 124 -12.46 -16.54 -6.29
C ARG A 124 -12.22 -17.66 -5.26
N ARG A 125 -12.32 -17.38 -3.96
CA ARG A 125 -12.34 -18.40 -2.91
C ARG A 125 -13.79 -18.91 -2.77
N PRO A 126 -14.19 -20.04 -3.39
CA PRO A 126 -15.46 -20.64 -3.02
C PRO A 126 -15.43 -20.88 -1.51
N ARG A 127 -16.58 -20.73 -0.83
CA ARG A 127 -16.77 -21.06 0.59
C ARG A 127 -16.48 -22.56 0.82
N SER A 128 -15.21 -22.96 0.78
CA SER A 128 -14.76 -24.27 1.22
C SER A 128 -14.56 -24.19 2.73
N ALA A 129 -15.69 -24.14 3.46
CA ALA A 129 -15.88 -24.43 4.88
C ALA A 129 -17.26 -23.93 5.33
N ALA A 130 -18.33 -24.50 4.76
CA ALA A 130 -19.57 -24.68 5.50
C ALA A 130 -19.67 -26.19 5.79
N GLN A 131 -18.87 -26.65 6.75
CA GLN A 131 -19.06 -27.97 7.35
C GLN A 131 -20.08 -27.78 8.48
N PRO A 132 -21.31 -28.33 8.39
CA PRO A 132 -22.28 -28.19 9.44
C PRO A 132 -21.86 -29.03 10.65
N ALA A 133 -21.79 -28.36 11.80
CA ALA A 133 -21.98 -28.87 13.16
C ALA A 133 -21.47 -30.30 13.44
N GLN A 134 -20.20 -30.42 13.85
CA GLN A 134 -19.76 -31.57 14.63
C GLN A 134 -20.36 -31.48 16.03
N ALA A 135 -21.06 -32.54 16.42
CA ALA A 135 -21.85 -32.67 17.62
C ALA A 135 -21.11 -32.35 18.93
N ALA A 136 -21.88 -31.76 19.84
CA ALA A 136 -21.70 -31.55 21.27
C ALA A 136 -20.53 -32.26 21.98
N ARG A 137 -19.73 -31.47 22.72
CA ARG A 137 -19.10 -31.89 23.98
C ARG A 137 -19.24 -30.79 25.03
N PRO A 138 -19.52 -31.14 26.30
CA PRO A 138 -19.90 -30.18 27.33
C PRO A 138 -18.69 -29.42 27.89
N ALA A 139 -19.00 -28.27 28.49
CA ALA A 139 -18.08 -27.31 29.10
C ALA A 139 -17.10 -27.97 30.09
N GLN A 140 -15.81 -27.76 29.87
CA GLN A 140 -14.79 -27.93 30.89
C GLN A 140 -14.12 -26.58 31.18
N ALA A 141 -14.32 -26.17 32.44
CA ALA A 141 -13.55 -25.28 33.29
C ALA A 141 -12.61 -24.24 32.63
N VAL A 142 -12.98 -22.98 32.83
CA VAL A 142 -12.11 -21.80 32.69
C VAL A 142 -10.83 -22.00 33.51
N GLN A 143 -9.68 -22.06 32.82
CA GLN A 143 -8.36 -21.95 33.48
C GLN A 143 -8.03 -20.47 33.69
N PRO A 144 -7.51 -20.06 34.86
CA PRO A 144 -7.12 -18.69 35.11
C PRO A 144 -5.94 -18.27 34.22
N VAL A 145 -6.02 -17.05 33.70
CA VAL A 145 -4.98 -16.40 32.89
C VAL A 145 -3.69 -16.29 33.69
N ARG A 146 -2.62 -16.92 33.22
CA ARG A 146 -1.26 -16.70 33.73
C ARG A 146 -0.81 -15.28 33.37
N PRO A 147 -0.23 -14.50 34.30
CA PRO A 147 0.35 -13.22 33.96
C PRO A 147 1.55 -13.40 33.01
N ALA A 148 1.65 -12.50 32.05
CA ALA A 148 2.69 -12.46 31.04
C ALA A 148 4.09 -12.36 31.69
N GLN A 149 5.01 -13.24 31.29
CA GLN A 149 6.42 -13.10 31.65
C GLN A 149 7.01 -11.88 30.94
N PRO A 150 7.80 -11.02 31.62
CA PRO A 150 8.45 -9.90 30.97
C PRO A 150 9.45 -10.41 29.92
N LEU A 151 9.39 -9.79 28.74
CA LEU A 151 10.27 -10.10 27.62
C LEU A 151 11.73 -9.89 28.04
N ARG A 152 12.50 -10.99 28.04
CA ARG A 152 13.94 -10.98 28.27
C ARG A 152 14.60 -10.15 27.17
N ALA A 153 15.37 -9.14 27.57
CA ALA A 153 16.08 -8.24 26.67
C ALA A 153 16.92 -9.03 25.63
N VAL A 154 16.66 -8.77 24.35
CA VAL A 154 17.46 -9.26 23.24
C VAL A 154 18.79 -8.50 23.25
N ARG A 155 19.92 -9.20 23.41
CA ARG A 155 21.26 -8.58 23.28
C ARG A 155 21.51 -8.22 21.81
N PRO A 156 22.16 -7.08 21.53
CA PRO A 156 22.52 -6.71 20.17
C PRO A 156 23.49 -7.73 19.56
N VAL A 157 23.22 -8.14 18.33
CA VAL A 157 24.13 -8.92 17.49
C VAL A 157 25.36 -8.05 17.22
N GLN A 158 26.53 -8.51 17.67
CA GLN A 158 27.79 -7.87 17.30
C GLN A 158 28.02 -8.09 15.81
N ALA A 159 28.16 -6.99 15.07
CA ALA A 159 28.61 -7.02 13.69
C ALA A 159 30.04 -7.54 13.66
N VAL A 160 30.25 -8.65 12.95
CA VAL A 160 31.59 -9.14 12.59
C VAL A 160 32.19 -8.15 11.59
N ARG A 161 33.42 -7.70 11.88
CA ARG A 161 34.23 -6.83 11.02
C ARG A 161 34.67 -7.54 9.74
#